data_AF-A0A1H6SE92-F1
#
_entry.id   AF-A0A1H6SE92-F1
#
_cell.length_a   1.000
_cell.length_b   1.000
_cell.length_c   1.000
_cell.angle_alpha   90.00
_cell.angle_beta   90.00
_cell.angle_gamma   90.00
#
_symmetry.space_group_name_H-M   'P 1'
#
loop_
_entity.id
_entity.type
_entity.pdbx_description
1 polymer ?
#
loop_
_entity_poly.entity_id
_entity_poly.type
_entity_poly.pdbx_seq_one_letter_code
_entity_poly.pdbx_strand_id
1 'polypeptide(L)'
;MKSIYETKPAEDGRYYTMLDHLQMPEENPFRIVDFRDSKWITEDEYEKVMFWEEITDHNEEYDKKWIENHIDTIRSSFNDHSLGAHELKLTVGILECLNEYEWFYLNGYVRLVDRYFVVRVV
;
A
#
# COMPACT_ATOMS: atom_id res chain seq x y z
N MET A 1 8.74 0.94 -2.71
CA MET A 1 8.59 2.40 -2.61
C MET A 1 9.77 3.08 -3.29
N LYS A 2 9.53 4.15 -4.06
CA LYS A 2 10.55 4.92 -4.77
C LYS A 2 10.46 6.40 -4.39
N SER A 3 11.59 7.07 -4.15
CA SER A 3 11.60 8.52 -3.89
C SER A 3 11.57 9.30 -5.21
N ILE A 4 10.85 10.43 -5.26
CA ILE A 4 10.85 11.31 -6.44
C ILE A 4 12.22 11.92 -6.74
N TYR A 5 13.10 12.00 -5.74
CA TYR A 5 14.46 12.51 -5.92
C TYR A 5 15.38 11.50 -6.58
N GLU A 6 15.03 10.22 -6.52
CA GLU A 6 15.78 9.12 -7.14
C GLU A 6 15.24 8.80 -8.53
N THR A 7 13.92 8.75 -8.67
CA THR A 7 13.27 8.38 -9.93
C THR A 7 11.85 8.92 -10.04
N LYS A 8 11.45 9.26 -11.26
CA LYS A 8 10.05 9.49 -11.64
C LYS A 8 9.45 8.23 -12.26
N PRO A 9 8.11 8.10 -12.30
CA PRO A 9 7.47 7.07 -13.11
C PRO A 9 7.91 7.16 -14.58
N ALA A 10 8.06 6.01 -15.22
CA ALA A 10 8.46 5.92 -16.62
C ALA A 10 7.28 6.14 -17.58
N GLU A 11 6.06 5.89 -17.10
CA GLU A 11 4.83 5.89 -17.88
C GLU A 11 3.77 6.78 -17.23
N ASP A 12 2.89 7.32 -18.06
CA ASP A 12 1.71 8.03 -17.57
C ASP A 12 0.75 7.03 -16.92
N GLY A 13 0.12 7.41 -15.81
CA GLY A 13 -0.75 6.50 -15.08
C GLY A 13 -1.09 6.96 -13.67
N ARG A 14 -1.69 6.03 -12.91
CA ARG A 14 -2.05 6.22 -11.51
C ARG A 14 -1.07 5.46 -10.63
N TYR A 15 -0.68 6.09 -9.53
CA TYR A 15 0.32 5.56 -8.62
C TYR A 15 -0.13 5.75 -7.17
N TYR A 16 0.18 4.80 -6.30
CA TYR A 16 0.12 5.03 -4.87
C TYR A 16 1.22 6.02 -4.50
N THR A 17 0.90 7.06 -3.76
CA THR A 17 1.84 8.13 -3.41
C THR A 17 1.77 8.51 -1.94
N MET A 18 2.87 9.09 -1.45
CA MET A 18 2.91 9.85 -0.20
C MET A 18 3.14 11.32 -0.54
N LEU A 19 2.24 12.18 -0.09
CA LEU A 19 2.25 13.62 -0.26
C LEU A 19 2.87 14.29 0.98
N ASP A 20 3.58 15.38 0.75
CA ASP A 20 3.94 16.36 1.77
C ASP A 20 3.24 17.67 1.45
N HIS A 21 2.52 18.21 2.42
CA HIS A 21 1.78 19.44 2.28
C HIS A 21 2.57 20.57 2.96
N LEU A 22 3.09 21.49 2.13
CA LEU A 22 4.13 22.43 2.56
C LEU A 22 3.69 23.49 3.58
N GLN A 23 2.38 23.62 3.84
CA GLN A 23 1.82 24.64 4.73
C GLN A 23 1.10 24.09 5.97
N MET A 24 0.70 22.83 5.95
CA MET A 24 -0.14 22.21 6.99
C MET A 24 0.14 20.72 7.02
N PRO A 25 0.23 20.09 8.21
CA PRO A 25 0.24 18.63 8.28
C PRO A 25 -1.09 18.09 7.75
N GLU A 26 -1.04 17.28 6.69
CA GLU A 26 -2.21 16.58 6.19
C GLU A 26 -2.70 15.51 7.16
N GLU A 27 -4.02 15.33 7.25
CA GLU A 27 -4.62 14.23 8.02
C GLU A 27 -4.38 12.87 7.34
N ASN A 28 -4.36 12.81 6.01
CA ASN A 28 -4.02 11.60 5.25
C ASN A 28 -3.09 11.93 4.06
N PRO A 29 -1.77 11.73 4.21
CA PRO A 29 -0.80 11.99 3.16
C PRO A 29 -0.70 10.88 2.10
N PHE A 30 -1.45 9.78 2.21
CA PHE A 30 -1.35 8.65 1.29
C PHE A 30 -2.51 8.68 0.30
N ARG A 31 -2.23 8.88 -0.99
CA ARG A 31 -3.26 9.02 -2.04
C ARG A 31 -2.83 8.38 -3.35
N ILE A 32 -3.81 8.01 -4.17
CA ILE A 32 -3.58 7.71 -5.58
C ILE A 32 -3.53 9.03 -6.36
N VAL A 33 -2.43 9.24 -7.10
CA VAL A 33 -2.20 10.47 -7.86
C VAL A 33 -1.90 10.13 -9.31
N ASP A 34 -2.44 10.95 -10.22
CA ASP A 34 -2.17 10.87 -11.66
C ASP A 34 -0.78 11.45 -11.98
N PHE A 35 -0.01 10.74 -12.79
CA PHE A 35 1.19 11.22 -13.44
C PHE A 35 0.96 11.30 -14.95
N ARG A 36 1.09 12.49 -15.53
CA ARG A 36 0.93 12.72 -16.98
C ARG A 36 1.91 13.75 -17.48
N ASP A 37 2.41 13.58 -18.70
CA ASP A 37 3.35 14.52 -19.34
C ASP A 37 4.54 14.88 -18.43
N SER A 38 5.09 13.87 -17.74
CA SER A 38 6.21 14.00 -16.78
C SER A 38 5.92 14.84 -15.53
N LYS A 39 4.64 15.04 -15.17
CA LYS A 39 4.19 15.84 -14.02
C LYS A 39 3.17 15.08 -13.17
N TRP A 40 3.25 15.29 -11.85
CA TRP A 40 2.23 14.85 -10.90
C TRP A 40 1.06 15.84 -10.92
N ILE A 41 -0.17 15.32 -10.92
CA ILE A 41 -1.41 16.10 -10.89
C ILE A 41 -2.03 15.98 -9.50
N THR A 42 -1.73 16.94 -8.63
CA THR A 42 -2.27 17.06 -7.27
C THR A 42 -3.49 17.98 -7.24
N GLU A 43 -4.31 17.88 -6.19
CA GLU A 43 -5.51 18.74 -6.04
C GLU A 43 -5.13 20.12 -5.49
N ASP A 44 -4.05 20.18 -4.72
CA ASP A 44 -3.48 21.40 -4.14
C ASP A 44 -2.11 21.74 -4.77
N GLU A 45 -1.83 23.03 -4.97
CA GLU A 45 -0.54 23.54 -5.46
C GLU A 45 0.60 23.45 -4.43
N TYR A 46 0.26 23.30 -3.14
CA TYR A 46 1.18 23.13 -2.03
C TYR A 46 1.46 21.66 -1.70
N GLU A 47 0.77 20.72 -2.34
CA GLU A 47 1.06 19.29 -2.26
C GLU A 47 2.27 18.93 -3.13
N LYS A 48 3.15 18.11 -2.57
CA LYS A 48 4.26 17.49 -3.33
C LYS A 48 4.30 16.00 -3.10
N VAL A 49 4.32 15.25 -4.19
CA VAL A 49 4.61 13.81 -4.14
C VAL A 49 6.06 13.62 -3.67
N MET A 50 6.26 12.89 -2.59
CA MET A 50 7.56 12.56 -2.01
C MET A 50 8.00 11.14 -2.37
N PHE A 51 7.05 10.20 -2.30
CA PHE A 51 7.26 8.81 -2.65
C PHE A 51 6.13 8.31 -3.53
N TRP A 52 6.45 7.29 -4.34
CA TRP A 52 5.48 6.64 -5.21
C TRP A 52 5.73 5.13 -5.35
N GLU A 53 4.67 4.40 -5.67
CA GLU A 53 4.65 2.98 -6.00
C GLU A 53 3.69 2.73 -7.16
N GLU A 54 4.02 1.77 -8.01
CA GLU A 54 3.13 1.29 -9.07
C GLU A 54 1.89 0.64 -8.43
N ILE A 55 0.72 0.95 -8.97
CA ILE A 55 -0.47 0.16 -8.69
C ILE A 55 -0.25 -1.18 -9.37
N THR A 56 -0.09 -2.22 -8.57
CA THR A 56 0.07 -3.57 -9.08
C THR A 56 -1.31 -4.19 -9.20
N ASP A 57 -1.72 -4.58 -10.41
CA ASP A 57 -2.94 -5.35 -10.56
C ASP A 57 -2.74 -6.74 -9.96
N HIS A 58 -3.53 -7.05 -8.93
CA HIS A 58 -3.67 -8.38 -8.40
C HIS A 58 -5.16 -8.73 -8.33
N ASN A 59 -5.46 -10.00 -8.62
CA ASN A 59 -6.84 -10.49 -8.72
C ASN A 59 -7.27 -11.03 -7.36
N GLU A 60 -8.46 -10.68 -6.88
CA GLU A 60 -9.04 -11.20 -5.64
C GLU A 60 -9.02 -12.74 -5.57
N GLU A 61 -9.22 -13.43 -6.70
CA GLU A 61 -9.11 -14.89 -6.78
C GLU A 61 -7.67 -15.37 -6.53
N TYR A 62 -6.69 -14.66 -7.10
CA TYR A 62 -5.27 -14.95 -6.86
C TYR A 62 -4.91 -14.73 -5.40
N ASP A 63 -5.31 -13.60 -4.81
CA ASP A 63 -5.02 -13.25 -3.43
C ASP A 63 -5.59 -14.29 -2.47
N LYS A 64 -6.87 -14.63 -2.65
CA LYS A 64 -7.53 -15.63 -1.82
C LYS A 64 -6.80 -16.96 -1.89
N LYS A 65 -6.48 -17.43 -3.10
CA LYS A 65 -5.75 -18.68 -3.29
C LYS A 65 -4.35 -18.61 -2.69
N TRP A 66 -3.66 -17.48 -2.79
CA TRP A 66 -2.35 -17.30 -2.20
C TRP A 66 -2.42 -17.35 -0.68
N ILE A 67 -3.35 -16.62 -0.06
CA ILE A 67 -3.57 -16.60 1.39
C ILE A 67 -3.90 -18.00 1.90
N GLU A 68 -4.81 -18.72 1.24
CA GLU A 68 -5.18 -20.09 1.61
C GLU A 68 -3.97 -21.04 1.59
N ASN A 69 -3.10 -20.91 0.58
CA ASN A 69 -1.89 -21.74 0.46
C ASN A 69 -0.81 -21.40 1.50
N HIS A 70 -0.83 -20.20 2.09
CA HIS A 70 0.19 -19.73 3.05
C HIS A 70 -0.38 -19.53 4.47
N ILE A 71 -1.61 -19.98 4.74
CA ILE A 71 -2.35 -19.65 5.96
C ILE A 71 -1.63 -20.04 7.25
N ASP A 72 -0.94 -21.18 7.27
CA ASP A 72 -0.22 -21.65 8.47
C ASP A 72 1.02 -20.78 8.78
N THR A 73 1.72 -20.33 7.74
CA THR A 73 2.81 -19.37 7.86
C THR A 73 2.28 -18.03 8.36
N ILE A 74 1.18 -17.54 7.77
CA ILE A 74 0.54 -16.29 8.17
C ILE A 74 0.12 -16.35 9.65
N ARG A 75 -0.60 -17.39 10.07
CA ARG A 75 -1.00 -17.60 11.47
C ARG A 75 0.18 -17.56 12.43
N SER A 76 1.27 -18.20 12.04
CA SER A 76 2.50 -18.22 12.83
C SER A 76 3.14 -16.82 12.91
N SER A 77 3.17 -16.06 11.81
CA SER A 77 3.65 -14.68 11.79
C SER A 77 2.83 -13.74 12.66
N PHE A 78 1.51 -13.95 12.72
CA PHE A 78 0.61 -13.18 13.59
C PHE A 78 0.54 -13.71 15.03
N ASN A 79 1.10 -14.88 15.32
CA ASN A 79 0.92 -15.62 16.57
C ASN A 79 -0.58 -15.82 16.91
N ASP A 80 -1.39 -16.11 15.89
CA ASP A 80 -2.84 -16.33 15.99
C ASP A 80 -3.24 -17.52 15.12
N HIS A 81 -3.42 -18.69 15.75
CA HIS A 81 -3.79 -19.92 15.05
C HIS A 81 -5.28 -19.98 14.65
N SER A 82 -6.10 -19.05 15.13
CA SER A 82 -7.53 -18.99 14.83
C SER A 82 -7.84 -18.17 13.58
N LEU A 83 -6.87 -17.36 13.13
CA LEU A 83 -7.00 -16.46 11.99
C LEU A 83 -7.51 -17.18 10.73
N GLY A 84 -8.60 -16.68 10.18
CA GLY A 84 -9.20 -17.15 8.95
C GLY A 84 -8.71 -16.38 7.73
N ALA A 85 -8.69 -17.02 6.56
CA ALA A 85 -8.32 -16.37 5.29
C ALA A 85 -9.22 -15.18 4.94
N HIS A 86 -10.48 -15.17 5.39
CA HIS A 86 -11.44 -14.09 5.16
C HIS A 86 -11.15 -12.82 5.98
N GLU A 87 -10.32 -12.90 7.02
CA GLU A 87 -9.88 -11.77 7.84
C GLU A 87 -8.61 -11.12 7.28
N LEU A 88 -8.17 -11.53 6.10
CA LEU A 88 -6.87 -11.18 5.54
C LEU A 88 -7.01 -10.57 4.16
N LYS A 89 -6.16 -9.58 3.91
CA LYS A 89 -5.95 -8.96 2.61
C LYS A 89 -4.47 -8.98 2.28
N LEU A 90 -4.20 -9.12 0.99
CA LEU A 90 -2.85 -9.07 0.44
C LEU A 90 -2.64 -7.67 -0.14
N THR A 91 -1.44 -7.13 0.04
CA THR A 91 -0.98 -5.96 -0.70
C THR A 91 0.46 -6.18 -1.15
N VAL A 92 0.84 -5.53 -2.24
CA VAL A 92 2.15 -5.68 -2.87
C VAL A 92 3.10 -4.55 -2.46
N GLY A 93 2.55 -3.36 -2.20
CA GLY A 93 3.30 -2.16 -1.81
C GLY A 93 3.04 -1.71 -0.37
N ILE A 94 3.96 -0.90 0.17
CA ILE A 94 3.79 -0.23 1.47
C ILE A 94 2.80 0.94 1.33
N LEU A 95 2.89 1.71 0.26
CA LEU A 95 2.00 2.86 0.01
C LEU A 95 0.58 2.39 -0.29
N GLU A 96 0.45 1.24 -0.96
CA GLU A 96 -0.84 0.55 -1.10
C GLU A 96 -1.43 0.22 0.27
N CYS A 97 -0.66 -0.40 1.18
CA CYS A 97 -1.15 -0.67 2.53
C CYS A 97 -1.63 0.59 3.24
N LEU A 98 -0.83 1.65 3.20
CA LEU A 98 -1.06 2.90 3.91
C LEU A 98 -2.25 3.68 3.35
N ASN A 99 -2.50 3.55 2.04
CA ASN A 99 -3.63 4.18 1.38
C ASN A 99 -4.95 3.42 1.60
N GLU A 100 -4.94 2.09 1.47
CA GLU A 100 -6.15 1.27 1.50
C GLU A 100 -6.59 0.89 2.93
N TYR A 101 -5.66 0.89 3.90
CA TYR A 101 -5.92 0.43 5.27
C TYR A 101 -5.43 1.45 6.32
N GLU A 102 -6.29 2.39 6.69
CA GLU A 102 -5.96 3.49 7.64
C GLU A 102 -5.42 3.00 9.02
N TRP A 103 -5.75 1.76 9.43
CA TRP A 103 -5.31 1.16 10.70
C TRP A 103 -3.95 0.44 10.63
N PHE A 104 -3.24 0.55 9.50
CA PHE A 104 -1.96 -0.10 9.23
C PHE A 104 -0.87 0.19 10.29
N TYR A 105 -0.93 1.34 10.96
CA TYR A 105 0.13 1.85 11.85
C TYR A 105 0.32 1.06 13.16
N LEU A 106 -0.46 0.01 13.41
CA LEU A 106 -0.40 -0.74 14.66
C LEU A 106 0.33 -2.09 14.49
N ASN A 107 1.37 -2.29 15.30
CA ASN A 107 2.03 -3.57 15.46
C ASN A 107 0.99 -4.63 15.87
N GLY A 108 0.63 -5.51 14.94
CA GLY A 108 -0.38 -6.56 15.15
C GLY A 108 -1.33 -6.76 13.97
N TYR A 109 -1.48 -5.77 13.10
CA TYR A 109 -2.38 -5.86 11.94
C TYR A 109 -1.68 -6.21 10.64
N VAL A 110 -0.35 -6.13 10.58
CA VAL A 110 0.40 -6.32 9.34
C VAL A 110 1.58 -7.26 9.58
N ARG A 111 1.79 -8.19 8.65
CA ARG A 111 3.00 -9.01 8.57
C ARG A 111 3.51 -9.07 7.14
N LEU A 112 4.83 -8.97 6.97
CA LEU A 112 5.47 -9.31 5.72
C LEU A 112 5.63 -10.84 5.68
N VAL A 113 5.03 -11.49 4.70
CA VAL A 113 5.15 -12.93 4.45
C VAL A 113 5.63 -13.12 3.03
N ASP A 114 6.79 -13.78 2.88
CA ASP A 114 7.57 -13.84 1.64
C ASP A 114 7.87 -12.44 1.09
N ARG A 115 7.08 -11.99 0.12
CA ARG A 115 7.20 -10.69 -0.57
C ARG A 115 5.94 -9.84 -0.51
N TYR A 116 4.93 -10.29 0.21
CA TYR A 116 3.63 -9.62 0.30
C TYR A 116 3.39 -9.12 1.71
N PHE A 117 2.77 -7.96 1.80
CA PHE A 117 2.22 -7.50 3.06
C PHE A 117 0.85 -8.15 3.23
N VAL A 118 0.68 -8.86 4.33
CA VAL A 118 -0.60 -9.45 4.73
C VAL A 118 -1.20 -8.55 5.80
N VAL A 119 -2.36 -7.99 5.49
CA VAL A 119 -3.10 -7.07 6.36
C VAL A 119 -4.28 -7.81 6.97
N ARG A 120 -4.40 -7.72 8.29
CA ARG A 120 -5.54 -8.21 9.06
C ARG A 120 -6.61 -7.13 9.07
N VAL A 121 -7.81 -7.46 8.61
CA VAL A 121 -8.92 -6.52 8.36
C VAL A 121 -10.18 -6.81 9.20
N VAL A 122 -9.98 -7.36 10.41
CA VAL A 122 -11.05 -7.76 11.36
C VAL A 122 -12.13 -6.71 11.56
#